data_AF-M0HFU0-F1
#
_entry.id   AF-M0HFU0-F1
#
_cell.length_a   1.000
_cell.length_b   1.000
_cell.length_c   1.000
_cell.angle_alpha   90.00
_cell.angle_beta   90.00
_cell.angle_gamma   90.00
#
_symmetry.space_group_name_H-M   'P 1'
#
loop_
_entity.id
_entity.type
_entity.pdbx_description
1 polymer ?
#
loop_
_entity_poly.entity_id
_entity_poly.type
_entity_poly.pdbx_seq_one_letter_code
_entity_poly.pdbx_strand_id
1 'polypeptide(L)'
;MSDEVGLPEAVSMAIGGMVGGGIFAVLGVVAGAAGTLAWAAFVVAGVLAVCAGYSLLRLNGLCESPRSPVGYVERFTDSTTLSGVVGWTFVFGYVGTMAMYAYAFGGYFVELTGVSSVASVSIQPFVSALTVAAFVGLNVFGAHASGRAEDLLVGLKVAILLLFGLGGVAYGATHGGLGFGLSNVGIGPLVAAAVSFVAFEGWELLLFDQENIADPRETVRKAVYISIAGATALYVLVALVTTNLAGIDAIQRHAETALAVAAQPFLGQAGFVLISVAALFSTGSAINATLFSSARLSKRLVADDLLPSRLRDDSADEPIRPLVTLGVLAAGFAFLGSLDAISSFASLAFISIFGGLSLLAFRERENLRTTVIPAVGTVGALGSAVALLWHLFDAERGTFWTVLALAVVVVGVEMLYFERETIADEVQSAERGVENEL
;
A
#
# COMPACT_ATOMS: atom_id res chain seq x y z
N MET A 1 13.74 13.70 26.24
CA MET A 1 12.91 14.49 25.31
C MET A 1 13.08 13.79 23.97
N SER A 2 12.15 12.93 23.60
CA SER A 2 12.09 12.42 22.22
C SER A 2 11.81 13.63 21.33
N ASP A 3 12.64 13.88 20.32
CA ASP A 3 12.37 14.91 19.31
C ASP A 3 11.01 14.54 18.69
N GLU A 4 9.96 15.32 18.97
CA GLU A 4 8.64 15.11 18.36
C GLU A 4 8.75 15.21 16.84
N VAL A 5 7.99 14.39 16.11
CA VAL A 5 8.04 14.36 14.65
C VAL A 5 7.46 15.66 14.09
N GLY A 6 8.30 16.45 13.43
CA GLY A 6 7.93 17.71 12.79
C GLY A 6 7.32 17.51 11.40
N LEU A 7 6.99 18.61 10.73
CA LEU A 7 6.44 18.57 9.37
C LEU A 7 7.38 17.94 8.33
N PRO A 8 8.69 18.25 8.29
CA PRO A 8 9.60 17.62 7.34
C PRO A 8 9.67 16.11 7.51
N GLU A 9 9.76 15.64 8.75
CA GLU A 9 9.82 14.22 9.10
C GLU A 9 8.49 13.53 8.78
N ALA A 10 7.34 14.14 9.08
CA ALA A 10 6.03 13.61 8.71
C ALA A 10 5.85 13.51 7.19
N VAL A 11 6.32 14.50 6.42
CA VAL A 11 6.32 14.44 4.94
C VAL A 11 7.23 13.32 4.46
N SER A 12 8.43 13.19 5.04
CA SER A 12 9.38 12.12 4.74
C SER A 12 8.80 10.74 5.01
N MET A 13 8.14 10.53 6.16
CA MET A 13 7.46 9.28 6.50
C MET A 13 6.37 8.92 5.48
N ALA A 14 5.51 9.87 5.12
CA ALA A 14 4.44 9.63 4.16
C ALA A 14 4.96 9.36 2.74
N ILE A 15 5.92 10.17 2.26
CA ILE A 15 6.58 9.92 0.96
C ILE A 15 7.35 8.60 0.99
N GLY A 16 7.97 8.27 2.11
CA GLY A 16 8.72 7.04 2.32
C GLY A 16 7.86 5.79 2.15
N GLY A 17 6.64 5.81 2.70
CA GLY A 17 5.63 4.76 2.52
C GLY A 17 5.21 4.60 1.06
N MET A 18 4.78 5.70 0.42
CA MET A 18 4.31 5.66 -0.97
C MET A 18 5.45 5.30 -1.96
N VAL A 19 6.55 6.05 -1.92
CA VAL A 19 7.66 5.92 -2.89
C VAL A 19 8.56 4.71 -2.58
N GLY A 20 8.52 4.19 -1.35
CA GLY A 20 9.37 3.08 -0.90
C GLY A 20 9.27 1.83 -1.76
N GLY A 21 8.11 1.20 -1.80
CA GLY A 21 7.93 0.03 -2.66
C GLY A 21 6.89 0.23 -3.76
N GLY A 22 5.98 1.20 -3.60
CA GLY A 22 4.81 1.35 -4.47
C GLY A 22 5.17 1.54 -5.95
N ILE A 23 5.96 2.57 -6.27
CA ILE A 23 6.32 2.87 -7.67
C ILE A 23 7.30 1.84 -8.25
N PHE A 24 8.25 1.35 -7.45
CA PHE A 24 9.22 0.35 -7.93
C PHE A 24 8.55 -0.99 -8.24
N ALA A 25 7.51 -1.35 -7.50
CA ALA A 25 6.80 -2.62 -7.70
C ALA A 25 5.69 -2.53 -8.74
N VAL A 26 4.85 -1.48 -8.72
CA VAL A 26 3.61 -1.47 -9.51
C VAL A 26 3.75 -0.79 -10.86
N LEU A 27 4.80 0.00 -11.09
CA LEU A 27 4.90 0.80 -12.32
C LEU A 27 4.82 -0.04 -13.59
N GLY A 28 5.51 -1.18 -13.63
CA GLY A 28 5.49 -2.05 -14.81
C GLY A 28 4.11 -2.66 -15.09
N VAL A 29 3.36 -3.01 -14.04
CA VAL A 29 1.96 -3.49 -14.18
C VAL A 29 1.08 -2.38 -14.75
N VAL A 30 1.15 -1.18 -14.17
CA VAL A 30 0.36 -0.02 -14.62
C VAL A 30 0.73 0.38 -16.05
N ALA A 31 2.03 0.35 -16.38
CA ALA A 31 2.54 0.65 -17.71
C ALA A 31 2.20 -0.43 -18.74
N GLY A 32 2.20 -1.71 -18.36
CA GLY A 32 1.75 -2.81 -19.20
C GLY A 32 0.26 -2.69 -19.56
N ALA A 33 -0.57 -2.27 -18.60
CA ALA A 33 -2.01 -2.12 -18.76
C ALA A 33 -2.44 -0.85 -19.51
N ALA A 34 -1.79 0.30 -19.25
CA ALA A 34 -2.17 1.60 -19.83
C ALA A 34 -1.20 2.12 -20.91
N GLY A 35 -0.07 1.47 -21.13
CA GLY A 35 0.97 1.95 -22.04
C GLY A 35 1.37 3.40 -21.72
N THR A 36 1.43 4.24 -22.76
CA THR A 36 1.74 5.67 -22.65
C THR A 36 0.74 6.48 -21.82
N LEU A 37 -0.40 5.91 -21.43
CA LEU A 37 -1.38 6.56 -20.53
C LEU A 37 -1.19 6.21 -19.05
N ALA A 38 -0.13 5.47 -18.69
CA ALA A 38 0.17 5.16 -17.29
C ALA A 38 0.29 6.41 -16.39
N TRP A 39 0.83 7.51 -16.93
CA TRP A 39 0.89 8.77 -16.19
C TRP A 39 -0.52 9.28 -15.82
N ALA A 40 -1.49 9.15 -16.72
CA ALA A 40 -2.86 9.55 -16.47
C ALA A 40 -3.51 8.65 -15.41
N ALA A 41 -3.19 7.36 -15.42
CA ALA A 41 -3.61 6.43 -14.37
C ALA A 41 -3.10 6.84 -12.98
N PHE A 42 -1.83 7.27 -12.86
CA PHE A 42 -1.30 7.82 -11.60
C PHE A 42 -1.94 9.14 -11.20
N VAL A 43 -2.30 10.02 -12.16
CA VAL A 43 -3.06 11.24 -11.84
C VAL A 43 -4.42 10.89 -11.26
N VAL A 44 -5.16 9.97 -11.88
CA VAL A 44 -6.48 9.55 -11.39
C VAL A 44 -6.38 8.95 -10.00
N ALA A 45 -5.45 8.02 -9.78
CA ALA A 45 -5.21 7.44 -8.46
C ALA A 45 -4.80 8.49 -7.41
N GLY A 46 -3.94 9.44 -7.78
CA GLY A 46 -3.55 10.56 -6.90
C GLY A 46 -4.72 11.48 -6.54
N VAL A 47 -5.62 11.77 -7.48
CA VAL A 47 -6.85 12.53 -7.20
C VAL A 47 -7.74 11.77 -6.22
N LEU A 48 -7.91 10.46 -6.41
CA LEU A 48 -8.68 9.63 -5.47
C LEU A 48 -8.02 9.57 -4.09
N ALA A 49 -6.68 9.47 -4.03
CA ALA A 49 -5.92 9.55 -2.79
C ALA A 49 -6.10 10.90 -2.07
N VAL A 50 -6.09 12.02 -2.78
CA VAL A 50 -6.41 13.35 -2.20
C VAL A 50 -7.85 13.38 -1.65
N CYS A 51 -8.81 12.77 -2.35
CA CYS A 51 -10.20 12.70 -1.89
C CYS A 51 -10.33 11.86 -0.60
N ALA A 52 -9.60 10.74 -0.53
CA ALA A 52 -9.49 9.91 0.66
C ALA A 52 -8.83 10.69 1.80
N GLY A 53 -7.66 11.30 1.56
CA GLY A 53 -6.94 12.13 2.52
C GLY A 53 -7.80 13.26 3.08
N TYR A 54 -8.55 13.97 2.22
CA TYR A 54 -9.52 14.95 2.67
C TYR A 54 -10.57 14.34 3.59
N SER A 55 -11.16 13.20 3.21
CA SER A 55 -12.20 12.52 3.97
C SER A 55 -11.71 12.12 5.36
N LEU A 56 -10.54 11.46 5.44
CA LEU A 56 -9.94 11.02 6.69
C LEU A 56 -9.54 12.20 7.58
N LEU A 57 -8.93 13.25 7.03
CA LEU A 57 -8.56 14.45 7.79
C LEU A 57 -9.78 15.20 8.34
N ARG A 58 -10.91 15.17 7.63
CA ARG A 58 -12.16 15.74 8.12
C ARG A 58 -12.74 14.92 9.26
N LEU A 59 -12.81 13.59 9.11
CA LEU A 59 -13.26 12.69 10.19
C LEU A 59 -12.37 12.83 11.44
N ASN A 60 -11.04 12.92 11.24
CA ASN A 60 -10.08 13.17 12.32
C ASN A 60 -10.37 14.51 13.02
N GLY A 61 -10.66 15.57 12.25
CA GLY A 61 -10.97 16.89 12.81
C GLY A 61 -12.31 16.97 13.56
N LEU A 62 -13.20 16.01 13.36
CA LEU A 62 -14.45 15.87 14.11
C LEU A 62 -14.28 15.07 15.41
N CYS A 63 -13.12 14.44 15.63
CA CYS A 63 -12.80 13.73 16.87
C CYS A 63 -12.18 14.68 17.91
N GLU A 64 -12.62 14.56 19.16
CA GLU A 64 -12.08 15.36 20.28
C GLU A 64 -10.64 14.94 20.64
N SER A 65 -10.37 13.63 20.62
CA SER A 65 -9.06 13.03 20.82
C SER A 65 -8.54 12.36 19.53
N PRO A 66 -7.21 12.19 19.38
CA PRO A 66 -6.64 11.44 18.27
C PRO A 66 -7.24 10.02 18.20
N ARG A 67 -7.75 9.66 17.03
CA ARG A 67 -8.24 8.31 16.72
C ARG A 67 -7.61 7.84 15.41
N SER A 68 -7.42 6.54 15.28
CA SER A 68 -7.00 5.92 14.03
C SER A 68 -8.14 5.91 13.00
N PRO A 69 -7.85 5.69 11.71
CA PRO A 69 -8.88 5.47 10.70
C PRO A 69 -9.91 4.39 11.05
N VAL A 70 -9.49 3.35 11.77
CA VAL A 70 -10.37 2.29 12.29
C VAL A 70 -11.32 2.87 13.35
N GLY A 71 -10.79 3.65 14.29
CA GLY A 71 -11.58 4.28 15.35
C GLY A 71 -12.58 5.34 14.85
N TYR A 72 -12.44 5.87 13.62
CA TYR A 72 -13.48 6.72 13.03
C TYR A 72 -14.73 5.93 12.72
N VAL A 73 -14.59 4.70 12.22
CA VAL A 73 -15.72 3.86 11.84
C VAL A 73 -16.58 3.58 13.06
N GLU A 74 -15.95 3.14 14.15
CA GLU A 74 -16.65 2.94 15.43
C GLU A 74 -17.35 4.23 15.88
N ARG A 75 -16.65 5.37 15.87
CA ARG A 75 -17.17 6.65 16.35
C ARG A 75 -18.38 7.19 15.58
N PHE A 76 -18.45 6.96 14.26
CA PHE A 76 -19.49 7.55 13.39
C PHE A 76 -20.54 6.53 12.94
N THR A 77 -20.37 5.25 13.25
CA THR A 77 -21.37 4.21 12.93
C THR A 77 -21.91 3.50 14.16
N ASP A 78 -21.33 3.74 15.34
CA ASP A 78 -21.61 3.03 16.60
C ASP A 78 -21.51 1.49 16.45
N SER A 79 -20.70 1.02 15.47
CA SER A 79 -20.54 -0.39 15.15
C SER A 79 -19.08 -0.83 15.32
N THR A 80 -18.83 -1.58 16.38
CA THR A 80 -17.54 -2.24 16.64
C THR A 80 -17.23 -3.30 15.58
N THR A 81 -18.25 -3.99 15.04
CA THR A 81 -18.08 -4.95 13.94
C THR A 81 -17.58 -4.27 12.67
N LEU A 82 -18.18 -3.14 12.25
CA LEU A 82 -17.71 -2.41 11.07
C LEU A 82 -16.31 -1.83 11.25
N SER A 83 -16.00 -1.37 12.46
CA SER A 83 -14.64 -0.96 12.84
C SER A 83 -13.66 -2.12 12.68
N GLY A 84 -14.02 -3.28 13.21
CA GLY A 84 -13.31 -4.53 13.04
C GLY A 84 -13.05 -4.90 11.59
N VAL A 85 -14.09 -4.91 10.73
CA VAL A 85 -13.99 -5.16 9.28
C VAL A 85 -12.92 -4.29 8.62
N VAL A 86 -12.95 -2.98 8.92
CA VAL A 86 -11.97 -2.04 8.39
C VAL A 86 -10.58 -2.31 8.94
N GLY A 87 -10.45 -2.67 10.23
CA GLY A 87 -9.19 -3.07 10.85
C GLY A 87 -8.57 -4.31 10.20
N TRP A 88 -9.37 -5.37 9.99
CA TRP A 88 -8.95 -6.58 9.28
C TRP A 88 -8.54 -6.30 7.84
N THR A 89 -9.31 -5.47 7.14
CA THR A 89 -9.00 -5.06 5.75
C THR A 89 -7.68 -4.29 5.69
N PHE A 90 -7.40 -3.40 6.65
CA PHE A 90 -6.09 -2.73 6.75
C PHE A 90 -4.96 -3.74 6.94
N VAL A 91 -5.10 -4.66 7.88
CA VAL A 91 -4.09 -5.67 8.20
C VAL A 91 -3.75 -6.52 6.99
N PHE A 92 -4.75 -7.07 6.30
CA PHE A 92 -4.53 -7.86 5.10
C PHE A 92 -4.07 -7.02 3.91
N GLY A 93 -4.51 -5.77 3.80
CA GLY A 93 -4.00 -4.79 2.84
C GLY A 93 -2.49 -4.62 2.98
N TYR A 94 -2.00 -4.38 4.19
CA TYR A 94 -0.57 -4.26 4.46
C TYR A 94 0.21 -5.57 4.22
N VAL A 95 -0.38 -6.73 4.49
CA VAL A 95 0.20 -8.03 4.09
C VAL A 95 0.41 -8.09 2.57
N GLY A 96 -0.61 -7.70 1.80
CA GLY A 96 -0.53 -7.61 0.35
C GLY A 96 0.54 -6.62 -0.12
N THR A 97 0.59 -5.42 0.48
CA THR A 97 1.59 -4.41 0.14
C THR A 97 3.02 -4.89 0.45
N MET A 98 3.26 -5.47 1.62
CA MET A 98 4.58 -6.03 1.97
C MET A 98 4.98 -7.17 1.02
N ALA A 99 4.03 -8.02 0.65
CA ALA A 99 4.27 -9.06 -0.33
C ALA A 99 4.65 -8.48 -1.70
N MET A 100 3.99 -7.40 -2.13
CA MET A 100 4.30 -6.69 -3.38
C MET A 100 5.73 -6.13 -3.34
N TYR A 101 6.12 -5.50 -2.24
CA TYR A 101 7.46 -4.95 -2.06
C TYR A 101 8.54 -6.05 -2.08
N ALA A 102 8.27 -7.16 -1.41
CA ALA A 102 9.16 -8.32 -1.39
C ALA A 102 9.29 -8.97 -2.77
N TYR A 103 8.18 -9.07 -3.51
CA TYR A 103 8.15 -9.58 -4.86
C TYR A 103 9.04 -8.71 -5.78
N ALA A 104 8.87 -7.39 -5.74
CA ALA A 104 9.72 -6.45 -6.47
C ALA A 104 11.20 -6.52 -6.04
N PHE A 105 11.48 -6.63 -4.74
CA PHE A 105 12.85 -6.83 -4.25
C PHE A 105 13.49 -8.07 -4.91
N GLY A 106 12.77 -9.19 -4.94
CA GLY A 106 13.23 -10.42 -5.57
C GLY A 106 13.53 -10.24 -7.06
N GLY A 107 12.63 -9.58 -7.79
CA GLY A 107 12.79 -9.29 -9.22
C GLY A 107 14.03 -8.44 -9.50
N TYR A 108 14.19 -7.32 -8.77
CA TYR A 108 15.37 -6.46 -8.89
C TYR A 108 16.67 -7.19 -8.51
N PHE A 109 16.63 -8.05 -7.49
CA PHE A 109 17.80 -8.79 -7.05
C PHE A 109 18.27 -9.80 -8.11
N VAL A 110 17.33 -10.55 -8.68
CA VAL A 110 17.62 -11.54 -9.73
C VAL A 110 18.16 -10.87 -10.99
N GLU A 111 17.55 -9.77 -11.44
CA GLU A 111 18.01 -9.06 -12.62
C GLU A 111 19.39 -8.41 -12.40
N LEU A 112 19.63 -7.86 -11.20
CA LEU A 112 20.93 -7.25 -10.85
C LEU A 112 22.06 -8.29 -10.77
N THR A 113 21.78 -9.48 -10.24
CA THR A 113 22.77 -10.56 -10.12
C THR A 113 22.94 -11.37 -11.39
N GLY A 114 21.96 -11.34 -12.31
CA GLY A 114 21.92 -12.17 -13.50
C GLY A 114 21.63 -13.64 -13.23
N VAL A 115 21.25 -14.00 -12.00
CA VAL A 115 20.98 -15.38 -11.58
C VAL A 115 19.47 -15.58 -11.44
N SER A 116 18.81 -16.03 -12.51
CA SER A 116 17.35 -16.23 -12.50
C SER A 116 16.92 -17.60 -11.98
N SER A 117 17.76 -18.62 -12.11
CA SER A 117 17.44 -19.97 -11.63
C SER A 117 18.68 -20.74 -11.19
N VAL A 118 18.49 -21.62 -10.21
CA VAL A 118 19.48 -22.59 -9.76
C VAL A 118 18.83 -23.97 -9.87
N ALA A 119 19.51 -24.90 -10.55
CA ALA A 119 18.98 -26.24 -10.81
C ALA A 119 17.56 -26.22 -11.41
N SER A 120 17.31 -25.33 -12.39
CA SER A 120 16.02 -25.09 -13.07
C SER A 120 14.86 -24.56 -12.19
N VAL A 121 15.12 -24.21 -10.93
CA VAL A 121 14.14 -23.58 -10.05
C VAL A 121 14.40 -22.08 -9.99
N SER A 122 13.36 -21.28 -10.21
CA SER A 122 13.45 -19.82 -10.06
C SER A 122 13.82 -19.45 -8.62
N ILE A 123 14.82 -18.60 -8.45
CA ILE A 123 15.26 -18.18 -7.10
C ILE A 123 14.47 -16.96 -6.58
N GLN A 124 13.78 -16.23 -7.46
CA GLN A 124 13.08 -15.00 -7.10
C GLN A 124 12.08 -15.20 -5.94
N PRO A 125 11.16 -16.19 -5.95
CA PRO A 125 10.23 -16.39 -4.84
C PRO A 125 10.95 -16.61 -3.50
N PHE A 126 12.08 -17.32 -3.52
CA PHE A 126 12.89 -17.56 -2.33
C PHE A 126 13.56 -16.28 -1.84
N VAL A 127 14.10 -15.45 -2.74
CA VAL A 127 14.68 -14.15 -2.39
C VAL A 127 13.61 -13.24 -1.78
N SER A 128 12.43 -13.16 -2.41
CA SER A 128 11.31 -12.36 -1.89
C SER A 128 10.90 -12.78 -0.49
N ALA A 129 10.68 -14.08 -0.25
CA ALA A 129 10.32 -14.60 1.07
C ALA A 129 11.45 -14.40 2.10
N LEU A 130 12.70 -14.61 1.69
CA LEU A 130 13.87 -14.44 2.56
C LEU A 130 14.05 -12.99 2.98
N THR A 131 13.80 -12.02 2.08
CA THR A 131 13.87 -10.59 2.42
C THR A 131 12.86 -10.24 3.52
N VAL A 132 11.62 -10.71 3.42
CA VAL A 132 10.62 -10.51 4.50
C VAL A 132 11.08 -11.17 5.79
N ALA A 133 11.55 -12.43 5.73
CA ALA A 133 12.05 -13.15 6.90
C ALA A 133 13.24 -12.44 7.57
N ALA A 134 14.14 -11.83 6.77
CA ALA A 134 15.26 -11.05 7.27
C ALA A 134 14.79 -9.80 8.04
N PHE A 135 13.81 -9.05 7.51
CA PHE A 135 13.26 -7.89 8.21
C PHE A 135 12.43 -8.26 9.43
N VAL A 136 11.71 -9.39 9.40
CA VAL A 136 11.08 -9.97 10.60
C VAL A 136 12.13 -10.23 11.66
N GLY A 137 13.23 -10.92 11.31
CA GLY A 137 14.33 -11.19 12.22
C GLY A 137 14.94 -9.90 12.79
N LEU A 138 15.24 -8.92 11.95
CA LEU A 138 15.79 -7.62 12.38
C LEU A 138 14.90 -6.93 13.41
N ASN A 139 13.58 -6.88 13.19
CA ASN A 139 12.67 -6.26 14.14
C ASN A 139 12.51 -7.08 15.43
N VAL A 140 12.51 -8.40 15.37
CA VAL A 140 12.46 -9.27 16.57
C VAL A 140 13.71 -9.08 17.43
N PHE A 141 14.87 -8.84 16.84
CA PHE A 141 16.11 -8.54 17.56
C PHE A 141 16.23 -7.07 18.00
N GLY A 142 15.18 -6.26 17.83
CA GLY A 142 15.15 -4.85 18.24
C GLY A 142 16.05 -3.95 17.40
N ALA A 143 16.46 -4.39 16.21
CA ALA A 143 17.25 -3.60 15.28
C ALA A 143 16.32 -2.63 14.51
N HIS A 144 15.82 -1.62 15.21
CA HIS A 144 15.01 -0.58 14.59
C HIS A 144 15.92 0.42 13.87
N ALA A 145 15.66 0.65 12.59
CA ALA A 145 16.30 1.74 11.87
C ALA A 145 15.94 3.07 12.58
N SER A 146 16.94 3.91 12.86
CA SER A 146 16.67 5.24 13.42
C SER A 146 15.86 6.08 12.42
N GLY A 147 14.95 6.95 12.89
CA GLY A 147 14.16 7.81 12.00
C GLY A 147 15.02 8.62 11.00
N ARG A 148 16.19 9.09 11.44
CA ARG A 148 17.18 9.77 10.58
C ARG A 148 17.70 8.90 9.43
N ALA A 149 17.85 7.60 9.66
CA ALA A 149 18.28 6.67 8.62
C ALA A 149 17.17 6.50 7.57
N GLU A 150 15.91 6.38 7.99
CA GLU A 150 14.78 6.31 7.07
C GLU A 150 14.64 7.61 6.26
N ASP A 151 14.73 8.78 6.91
CA ASP A 151 14.68 10.08 6.23
C ASP A 151 15.76 10.23 5.14
N LEU A 152 16.98 9.75 5.43
CA LEU A 152 18.06 9.72 4.46
C LEU A 152 17.74 8.78 3.28
N LEU A 153 17.20 7.59 3.56
CA LEU A 153 16.81 6.63 2.52
C LEU A 153 15.69 7.20 1.64
N VAL A 154 14.72 7.93 2.23
CA VAL A 154 13.66 8.66 1.51
C VAL A 154 14.24 9.74 0.60
N GLY A 155 15.09 10.61 1.15
CA GLY A 155 15.75 11.64 0.36
C GLY A 155 16.54 11.06 -0.82
N LEU A 156 17.26 9.97 -0.59
CA LEU A 156 18.06 9.29 -1.62
C LEU A 156 17.19 8.68 -2.72
N LYS A 157 16.15 7.90 -2.38
CA LYS A 157 15.27 7.27 -3.39
C LYS A 157 14.53 8.33 -4.22
N VAL A 158 14.05 9.41 -3.60
CA VAL A 158 13.42 10.54 -4.30
C VAL A 158 14.41 11.23 -5.23
N ALA A 159 15.64 11.50 -4.76
CA ALA A 159 16.67 12.13 -5.61
C ALA A 159 17.01 11.27 -6.83
N ILE A 160 17.16 9.95 -6.65
CA ILE A 160 17.44 9.01 -7.75
C ILE A 160 16.29 9.00 -8.76
N LEU A 161 15.03 8.98 -8.31
CA LEU A 161 13.87 9.02 -9.19
C LEU A 161 13.73 10.37 -9.91
N LEU A 162 14.09 11.49 -9.28
CA LEU A 162 14.14 12.80 -9.93
C LEU A 162 15.25 12.86 -10.99
N LEU A 163 16.43 12.31 -10.71
CA LEU A 163 17.52 12.22 -11.68
C LEU A 163 17.12 11.35 -12.89
N PHE A 164 16.49 10.20 -12.63
CA PHE A 164 15.93 9.34 -13.67
C PHE A 164 14.88 10.08 -14.50
N GLY A 165 13.91 10.71 -13.83
CA GLY A 165 12.78 11.37 -14.47
C GLY A 165 13.20 12.59 -15.30
N LEU A 166 13.95 13.51 -14.70
CA LEU A 166 14.40 14.73 -15.39
C LEU A 166 15.44 14.41 -16.48
N GLY A 167 16.35 13.46 -16.21
CA GLY A 167 17.32 12.98 -17.19
C GLY A 167 16.66 12.30 -18.39
N GLY A 168 15.66 11.45 -18.14
CA GLY A 168 14.87 10.80 -19.19
C GLY A 168 14.06 11.80 -20.02
N VAL A 169 13.49 12.83 -19.39
CA VAL A 169 12.81 13.92 -20.12
C VAL A 169 13.80 14.68 -21.00
N ALA A 170 14.98 15.05 -20.49
CA ALA A 170 16.00 15.75 -21.27
C ALA A 170 16.50 14.91 -22.46
N TYR A 171 16.69 13.60 -22.24
CA TYR A 171 17.07 12.67 -23.30
C TYR A 171 15.97 12.54 -24.37
N GLY A 172 14.73 12.30 -23.96
CA GLY A 172 13.60 12.15 -24.88
C GLY A 172 13.28 13.43 -25.66
N ALA A 173 13.50 14.61 -25.08
CA ALA A 173 13.36 15.89 -25.76
C ALA A 173 14.40 16.11 -26.87
N THR A 174 15.58 15.50 -26.77
CA THR A 174 16.69 15.68 -27.72
C THR A 174 16.76 14.59 -28.80
N HIS A 175 16.29 13.38 -28.49
CA HIS A 175 16.39 12.23 -29.40
C HIS A 175 15.05 11.86 -30.06
N GLY A 176 13.97 12.57 -29.71
CA GLY A 176 12.61 12.16 -30.05
C GLY A 176 12.18 10.95 -29.22
N GLY A 177 10.95 10.93 -28.73
CA GLY A 177 10.46 9.77 -27.98
C GLY A 177 9.46 10.07 -26.87
N LEU A 178 9.22 11.33 -26.50
CA LEU A 178 8.18 11.65 -25.50
C LEU A 178 6.83 11.91 -26.17
N GLY A 179 5.85 11.09 -25.80
CA GLY A 179 4.45 11.25 -26.16
C GLY A 179 3.54 11.02 -24.94
N PHE A 180 2.46 11.81 -24.86
CA PHE A 180 1.44 11.65 -23.82
C PHE A 180 0.42 10.55 -24.12
N GLY A 181 0.43 9.98 -25.33
CA GLY A 181 -0.43 8.85 -25.68
C GLY A 181 -1.92 9.17 -25.84
N LEU A 182 -2.30 10.46 -25.91
CA LEU A 182 -3.70 10.91 -25.95
C LEU A 182 -4.48 10.44 -27.20
N SER A 183 -3.81 9.86 -28.20
CA SER A 183 -4.45 9.25 -29.36
C SER A 183 -5.05 7.87 -29.08
N ASN A 184 -4.70 7.22 -27.96
CA ASN A 184 -5.09 5.85 -27.62
C ASN A 184 -5.98 5.80 -26.35
N VAL A 185 -6.92 6.74 -26.20
CA VAL A 185 -7.82 6.79 -25.03
C VAL A 185 -8.82 5.63 -25.11
N GLY A 186 -8.57 4.58 -24.32
CA GLY A 186 -9.46 3.44 -24.10
C GLY A 186 -9.85 3.29 -22.62
N ILE A 187 -10.34 2.12 -22.23
CA ILE A 187 -10.69 1.80 -20.82
C ILE A 187 -9.44 1.47 -19.98
N GLY A 188 -8.33 1.07 -20.62
CA GLY A 188 -7.06 0.68 -19.98
C GLY A 188 -6.54 1.65 -18.90
N PRO A 189 -6.61 2.99 -19.06
CA PRO A 189 -6.19 3.94 -18.03
C PRO A 189 -7.04 3.89 -16.75
N LEU A 190 -8.34 3.59 -16.83
CA LEU A 190 -9.21 3.49 -15.66
C LEU A 190 -8.87 2.25 -14.82
N VAL A 191 -8.59 1.14 -15.50
CA VAL A 191 -8.13 -0.10 -14.88
C VAL A 191 -6.75 0.09 -14.25
N ALA A 192 -5.81 0.66 -15.00
CA ALA A 192 -4.47 0.91 -14.51
C ALA A 192 -4.47 1.92 -13.34
N ALA A 193 -5.44 2.84 -13.28
CA ALA A 193 -5.64 3.73 -12.13
C ALA A 193 -6.11 2.98 -10.88
N ALA A 194 -6.92 1.94 -11.04
CA ALA A 194 -7.33 1.09 -9.93
C ALA A 194 -6.16 0.24 -9.42
N VAL A 195 -5.34 -0.33 -10.31
CA VAL A 195 -4.15 -1.10 -9.92
C VAL A 195 -3.08 -0.18 -9.28
N SER A 196 -2.89 1.03 -9.80
CA SER A 196 -1.90 1.97 -9.26
C SER A 196 -2.25 2.51 -7.87
N PHE A 197 -3.47 2.28 -7.39
CA PHE A 197 -3.94 2.80 -6.12
C PHE A 197 -3.10 2.33 -4.92
N VAL A 198 -2.62 1.08 -4.94
CA VAL A 198 -1.70 0.57 -3.91
C VAL A 198 -0.39 1.38 -3.81
N ALA A 199 0.06 2.02 -4.89
CA ALA A 199 1.26 2.86 -4.81
C ALA A 199 1.04 4.18 -4.06
N PHE A 200 -0.21 4.56 -3.79
CA PHE A 200 -0.56 5.71 -2.96
C PHE A 200 -0.81 5.35 -1.48
N GLU A 201 -0.54 4.10 -1.08
CA GLU A 201 -0.51 3.70 0.32
C GLU A 201 0.69 4.33 1.04
N GLY A 202 0.47 4.81 2.27
CA GLY A 202 1.54 5.17 3.19
C GLY A 202 1.38 6.54 3.86
N TRP A 203 0.58 7.45 3.29
CA TRP A 203 0.31 8.75 3.93
C TRP A 203 -0.61 8.63 5.15
N GLU A 204 -1.48 7.62 5.15
CA GLU A 204 -2.42 7.35 6.23
C GLU A 204 -1.74 6.78 7.47
N LEU A 205 -0.51 6.27 7.34
CA LEU A 205 0.33 5.85 8.48
C LEU A 205 0.49 6.96 9.52
N LEU A 206 0.52 8.22 9.06
CA LEU A 206 0.54 9.40 9.94
C LEU A 206 -0.69 9.50 10.85
N LEU A 207 -1.86 8.98 10.42
CA LEU A 207 -3.09 8.98 11.22
C LEU A 207 -3.07 7.91 12.32
N PHE A 208 -2.22 6.90 12.19
CA PHE A 208 -1.98 5.91 13.24
C PHE A 208 -0.94 6.40 14.26
N ASP A 209 -0.02 7.29 13.87
CA ASP A 209 1.10 7.72 14.73
C ASP A 209 0.97 9.16 15.24
N GLN A 210 -0.26 9.69 15.28
CA GLN A 210 -0.54 11.08 15.65
C GLN A 210 -0.02 11.48 17.03
N GLU A 211 0.10 10.53 17.96
CA GLU A 211 0.59 10.78 19.33
C GLU A 211 2.07 11.18 19.36
N ASN A 212 2.84 10.81 18.34
CA ASN A 212 4.27 11.11 18.24
C ASN A 212 4.58 12.33 17.36
N ILE A 213 3.55 12.99 16.81
CA ILE A 213 3.67 14.10 15.88
C ILE A 213 3.42 15.44 16.59
N ALA A 214 4.35 16.38 16.42
CA ALA A 214 4.21 17.75 16.93
C ALA A 214 3.05 18.47 16.22
N ASP A 215 2.14 19.07 16.99
CA ASP A 215 0.91 19.70 16.48
C ASP A 215 0.16 18.79 15.47
N PRO A 216 -0.37 17.64 15.92
CA PRO A 216 -0.80 16.56 15.03
C PRO A 216 -1.92 17.01 14.08
N ARG A 217 -2.79 17.93 14.51
CA ARG A 217 -3.89 18.43 13.65
C ARG A 217 -3.37 19.20 12.44
N GLU A 218 -2.39 20.07 12.64
CA GLU A 218 -1.85 20.89 11.54
C GLU A 218 -0.80 20.13 10.73
N THR A 219 0.11 19.44 11.41
CA THR A 219 1.24 18.72 10.80
C THR A 219 0.76 17.58 9.93
N VAL A 220 -0.13 16.69 10.44
CA VAL A 220 -0.66 15.57 9.65
C VAL A 220 -1.43 16.08 8.44
N ARG A 221 -2.27 17.11 8.61
CA ARG A 221 -3.02 17.71 7.49
C ARG A 221 -2.09 18.21 6.39
N LYS A 222 -1.03 18.96 6.72
CA LYS A 222 -0.07 19.46 5.74
C LYS A 222 0.72 18.32 5.11
N ALA A 223 1.22 17.39 5.92
CA ALA A 223 2.04 16.27 5.46
C ALA A 223 1.28 15.38 4.47
N VAL A 224 0.01 15.05 4.74
CA VAL A 224 -0.83 14.26 3.82
C VAL A 224 -0.98 14.93 2.45
N TYR A 225 -1.33 16.21 2.38
CA TYR A 225 -1.49 16.88 1.08
C TYR A 225 -0.17 17.08 0.32
N ILE A 226 0.90 17.47 1.04
CA ILE A 226 2.23 17.66 0.43
C ILE A 226 2.75 16.34 -0.13
N SER A 227 2.66 15.27 0.65
CA SER A 227 3.17 13.95 0.27
C SER A 227 2.40 13.36 -0.91
N ILE A 228 1.05 13.37 -0.90
CA ILE A 228 0.26 12.86 -2.03
C ILE A 228 0.55 13.65 -3.31
N ALA A 229 0.61 14.99 -3.24
CA ALA A 229 0.93 15.82 -4.39
C ALA A 229 2.35 15.56 -4.92
N GLY A 230 3.33 15.45 -4.02
CA GLY A 230 4.72 15.16 -4.35
C GLY A 230 4.90 13.78 -4.98
N ALA A 231 4.30 12.74 -4.39
CA ALA A 231 4.29 11.39 -4.94
C ALA A 231 3.61 11.33 -6.30
N THR A 232 2.45 11.98 -6.46
CA THR A 232 1.74 12.05 -7.77
C THR A 232 2.64 12.66 -8.84
N ALA A 233 3.28 13.81 -8.56
CA ALA A 233 4.17 14.47 -9.51
C ALA A 233 5.36 13.58 -9.89
N LEU A 234 5.95 12.90 -8.91
CA LEU A 234 7.06 11.97 -9.12
C LEU A 234 6.62 10.77 -9.97
N TYR A 235 5.47 10.16 -9.68
CA TYR A 235 4.96 9.00 -10.41
C TYR A 235 4.59 9.34 -11.84
N VAL A 236 3.97 10.50 -12.07
CA VAL A 236 3.69 11.00 -13.43
C VAL A 236 4.98 11.15 -14.23
N LEU A 237 6.01 11.77 -13.63
CA LEU A 237 7.31 11.97 -14.27
C LEU A 237 7.96 10.63 -14.64
N VAL A 238 8.04 9.71 -13.69
CA VAL A 238 8.68 8.40 -13.87
C VAL A 238 7.88 7.54 -14.86
N ALA A 239 6.55 7.56 -14.82
CA ALA A 239 5.70 6.82 -15.74
C ALA A 239 5.81 7.32 -17.18
N LEU A 240 5.86 8.64 -17.39
CA LEU A 240 6.10 9.23 -18.70
C LEU A 240 7.42 8.76 -19.27
N VAL A 241 8.51 8.85 -18.50
CA VAL A 241 9.83 8.42 -18.95
C VAL A 241 9.87 6.92 -19.24
N THR A 242 9.37 6.10 -18.33
CA THR A 242 9.43 4.63 -18.44
C THR A 242 8.69 4.14 -19.68
N THR A 243 7.45 4.59 -19.87
CA THR A 243 6.59 4.12 -20.97
C THR A 243 7.05 4.57 -22.35
N ASN A 244 7.72 5.72 -22.42
CA ASN A 244 8.23 6.28 -23.67
C ASN A 244 9.62 5.76 -24.05
N LEU A 245 10.49 5.49 -23.07
CA LEU A 245 11.88 5.11 -23.35
C LEU A 245 12.14 3.61 -23.33
N ALA A 246 11.42 2.81 -22.55
CA ALA A 246 11.64 1.36 -22.50
C ALA A 246 10.95 0.60 -23.65
N GLY A 247 9.84 1.13 -24.18
CA GLY A 247 8.96 0.41 -25.08
C GLY A 247 8.09 -0.63 -24.37
N ILE A 248 6.88 -0.89 -24.91
CA ILE A 248 5.88 -1.73 -24.24
C ILE A 248 6.32 -3.19 -24.08
N ASP A 249 7.01 -3.75 -25.07
CA ASP A 249 7.45 -5.16 -25.04
C ASP A 249 8.50 -5.42 -23.95
N ALA A 250 9.34 -4.43 -23.65
CA ALA A 250 10.33 -4.54 -22.59
C ALA A 250 9.65 -4.44 -21.21
N ILE A 251 8.69 -3.53 -21.07
CA ILE A 251 7.88 -3.37 -19.85
C ILE A 251 7.10 -4.64 -19.55
N GLN A 252 6.47 -5.25 -20.55
CA GLN A 252 5.70 -6.49 -20.34
C GLN A 252 6.60 -7.69 -19.98
N ARG A 253 7.82 -7.77 -20.55
CA ARG A 253 8.77 -8.84 -20.20
C ARG A 253 9.43 -8.66 -18.84
N HIS A 254 9.59 -7.42 -18.39
CA HIS A 254 10.32 -7.06 -17.18
C HIS A 254 9.47 -6.13 -16.29
N ALA A 255 8.20 -6.47 -16.07
CA ALA A 255 7.26 -5.61 -15.34
C ALA A 255 7.77 -5.27 -13.94
N GLU A 256 8.40 -6.22 -13.27
CA GLU A 256 8.95 -6.10 -11.92
C GLU A 256 10.14 -5.13 -11.83
N THR A 257 10.87 -4.94 -12.94
CA THR A 257 12.10 -4.14 -12.99
C THR A 257 12.03 -3.02 -14.02
N ALA A 258 10.81 -2.63 -14.42
CA ALA A 258 10.54 -1.74 -15.54
C ALA A 258 11.31 -0.40 -15.47
N LEU A 259 11.47 0.19 -14.28
CA LEU A 259 12.25 1.43 -14.13
C LEU A 259 13.73 1.23 -14.48
N ALA A 260 14.32 0.11 -14.08
CA ALA A 260 15.75 -0.14 -14.33
C ALA A 260 16.00 -0.39 -15.82
N VAL A 261 15.11 -1.17 -16.46
CA VAL A 261 15.15 -1.37 -17.91
C VAL A 261 14.98 -0.04 -18.65
N ALA A 262 14.06 0.81 -18.20
CA ALA A 262 13.86 2.14 -18.77
C ALA A 262 15.04 3.10 -18.61
N ALA A 263 15.97 2.83 -17.69
CA ALA A 263 17.16 3.65 -17.51
C ALA A 263 18.25 3.34 -18.55
N GLN A 264 18.25 2.14 -19.13
CA GLN A 264 19.30 1.69 -20.06
C GLN A 264 19.46 2.58 -21.30
N PRO A 265 18.38 3.06 -21.98
CA PRO A 265 18.52 3.86 -23.19
C PRO A 265 19.30 5.16 -23.02
N PHE A 266 19.30 5.76 -21.82
CA PHE A 266 19.88 7.09 -21.60
C PHE A 266 20.96 7.16 -20.52
N LEU A 267 21.00 6.21 -19.58
CA LEU A 267 22.04 6.09 -18.55
C LEU A 267 22.88 4.81 -18.69
N GLY A 268 22.59 3.97 -19.69
CA GLY A 268 23.29 2.71 -19.93
C GLY A 268 23.19 1.72 -18.76
N GLN A 269 24.18 0.82 -18.69
CA GLN A 269 24.25 -0.17 -17.61
C GLN A 269 24.41 0.47 -16.22
N ALA A 270 25.07 1.63 -16.13
CA ALA A 270 25.21 2.35 -14.88
C ALA A 270 23.85 2.81 -14.34
N GLY A 271 22.97 3.31 -15.22
CA GLY A 271 21.59 3.64 -14.86
C GLY A 271 20.79 2.45 -14.40
N PHE A 272 20.88 1.33 -15.14
CA PHE A 272 20.23 0.08 -14.76
C PHE A 272 20.63 -0.36 -13.34
N VAL A 273 21.93 -0.38 -13.05
CA VAL A 273 22.46 -0.76 -11.73
C VAL A 273 22.03 0.24 -10.66
N LEU A 274 22.11 1.55 -10.93
CA LEU A 274 21.72 2.59 -9.98
C LEU A 274 20.25 2.44 -9.56
N ILE A 275 19.35 2.27 -10.52
CA ILE A 275 17.91 2.10 -10.26
C ILE A 275 17.63 0.77 -9.56
N SER A 276 18.32 -0.30 -9.94
CA SER A 276 18.13 -1.61 -9.30
C SER A 276 18.56 -1.58 -7.84
N VAL A 277 19.72 -1.00 -7.54
CA VAL A 277 20.20 -0.83 -6.15
C VAL A 277 19.26 0.09 -5.37
N ALA A 278 18.81 1.19 -5.97
CA ALA A 278 17.83 2.08 -5.35
C ALA A 278 16.53 1.34 -5.02
N ALA A 279 16.03 0.52 -5.94
CA ALA A 279 14.82 -0.28 -5.75
C ALA A 279 14.98 -1.29 -4.61
N LEU A 280 16.11 -1.97 -4.48
CA LEU A 280 16.39 -2.91 -3.38
C LEU A 280 16.37 -2.20 -2.01
N PHE A 281 17.06 -1.06 -1.89
CA PHE A 281 17.03 -0.28 -0.65
C PHE A 281 15.63 0.27 -0.35
N SER A 282 14.94 0.74 -1.39
CA SER A 282 13.63 1.37 -1.28
C SER A 282 12.54 0.37 -0.87
N THR A 283 12.49 -0.79 -1.52
CA THR A 283 11.55 -1.88 -1.18
C THR A 283 11.89 -2.50 0.17
N GLY A 284 13.17 -2.67 0.50
CA GLY A 284 13.59 -3.16 1.82
C GLY A 284 13.17 -2.21 2.95
N SER A 285 13.41 -0.90 2.81
CA SER A 285 12.97 0.09 3.81
C SER A 285 11.45 0.13 3.95
N ALA A 286 10.72 0.00 2.83
CA ALA A 286 9.26 -0.08 2.82
C ALA A 286 8.73 -1.32 3.56
N ILE A 287 9.31 -2.50 3.33
CA ILE A 287 8.96 -3.72 4.08
C ILE A 287 9.14 -3.49 5.57
N ASN A 288 10.29 -2.94 5.98
CA ASN A 288 10.60 -2.69 7.38
C ASN A 288 9.60 -1.70 8.03
N ALA A 289 9.33 -0.58 7.36
CA ALA A 289 8.43 0.45 7.85
C ALA A 289 6.98 -0.07 7.94
N THR A 290 6.46 -0.70 6.88
CA THR A 290 5.11 -1.26 6.87
C THR A 290 4.95 -2.37 7.90
N LEU A 291 5.95 -3.24 8.07
CA LEU A 291 5.92 -4.30 9.07
C LEU A 291 5.82 -3.74 10.50
N PHE A 292 6.64 -2.74 10.82
CA PHE A 292 6.63 -2.08 12.12
C PHE A 292 5.29 -1.38 12.40
N SER A 293 4.78 -0.58 11.45
CA SER A 293 3.52 0.14 11.62
C SER A 293 2.31 -0.79 11.69
N SER A 294 2.25 -1.81 10.84
CA SER A 294 1.13 -2.77 10.80
C SER A 294 1.13 -3.71 12.01
N ALA A 295 2.28 -4.05 12.59
CA ALA A 295 2.35 -4.81 13.83
C ALA A 295 1.83 -4.00 15.03
N ARG A 296 2.13 -2.70 15.11
CA ARG A 296 1.59 -1.79 16.14
C ARG A 296 0.09 -1.55 15.97
N LEU A 297 -0.38 -1.39 14.73
CA LEU A 297 -1.81 -1.37 14.44
C LEU A 297 -2.49 -2.65 14.95
N SER A 298 -1.94 -3.81 14.58
CA SER A 298 -2.47 -5.11 14.99
C SER A 298 -2.49 -5.26 16.51
N LYS A 299 -1.46 -4.79 17.23
CA LYS A 299 -1.44 -4.75 18.70
C LYS A 299 -2.60 -3.96 19.29
N ARG A 300 -2.90 -2.77 18.73
CA ARG A 300 -4.03 -1.94 19.16
C ARG A 300 -5.36 -2.64 18.87
N LEU A 301 -5.53 -3.22 17.68
CA LEU A 301 -6.73 -3.98 17.34
C LEU A 301 -6.93 -5.21 18.24
N VAL A 302 -5.85 -5.90 18.64
CA VAL A 302 -5.92 -6.98 19.62
C VAL A 302 -6.28 -6.47 21.02
N ALA A 303 -5.88 -5.26 21.40
CA ALA A 303 -6.25 -4.65 22.68
C ALA A 303 -7.72 -4.21 22.70
N ASP A 304 -8.26 -3.80 21.55
CA ASP A 304 -9.66 -3.44 21.34
C ASP A 304 -10.55 -4.67 21.03
N ASP A 305 -10.02 -5.89 21.19
CA ASP A 305 -10.67 -7.19 20.88
C ASP A 305 -11.20 -7.32 19.43
N LEU A 306 -10.67 -6.51 18.50
CA LEU A 306 -10.98 -6.54 17.07
C LEU A 306 -10.16 -7.58 16.28
N LEU A 307 -9.10 -8.14 16.87
CA LEU A 307 -8.27 -9.21 16.31
C LEU A 307 -8.09 -10.38 17.30
N PRO A 308 -7.81 -11.60 16.82
CA PRO A 308 -7.69 -12.78 17.67
C PRO A 308 -6.71 -12.59 18.83
N SER A 309 -7.17 -12.88 20.05
CA SER A 309 -6.35 -12.76 21.28
C SER A 309 -5.08 -13.62 21.29
N ARG A 310 -4.97 -14.62 20.40
CA ARG A 310 -3.73 -15.39 20.18
C ARG A 310 -2.57 -14.53 19.68
N LEU A 311 -2.87 -13.41 19.02
CA LEU A 311 -1.89 -12.42 18.58
C LEU A 311 -1.45 -11.48 19.71
N ARG A 312 -2.04 -11.58 20.90
CA ARG A 312 -1.63 -10.77 22.06
C ARG A 312 -0.27 -11.24 22.55
N ASP A 313 0.68 -10.32 22.67
CA ASP A 313 1.98 -10.57 23.30
C ASP A 313 1.92 -10.29 24.80
N ASP A 314 2.73 -11.04 25.55
CA ASP A 314 2.83 -10.91 27.01
C ASP A 314 3.64 -9.66 27.43
N SER A 315 4.45 -9.11 26.52
CA SER A 315 5.27 -7.91 26.77
C SER A 315 4.59 -6.65 26.25
N ALA A 316 4.65 -5.58 27.03
CA ALA A 316 4.02 -4.30 26.71
C ALA A 316 4.76 -3.48 25.64
N ASP A 317 5.99 -3.82 25.26
CA ASP A 317 6.80 -2.97 24.38
C ASP A 317 6.65 -3.34 22.90
N GLU A 318 7.07 -4.54 22.48
CA GLU A 318 7.14 -4.90 21.05
C GLU A 318 6.10 -5.98 20.65
N PRO A 319 5.29 -5.77 19.59
CA PRO A 319 4.31 -6.75 19.11
C PRO A 319 4.93 -7.84 18.24
N ILE A 320 5.71 -8.74 18.86
CA ILE A 320 6.40 -9.85 18.20
C ILE A 320 5.43 -10.82 17.51
N ARG A 321 4.34 -11.27 18.16
CA ARG A 321 3.38 -12.23 17.55
C ARG A 321 2.66 -11.63 16.34
N PRO A 322 2.11 -10.40 16.39
CA PRO A 322 1.58 -9.76 15.20
C PRO A 322 2.65 -9.62 14.11
N LEU A 323 3.86 -9.16 14.47
CA LEU A 323 4.95 -8.96 13.52
C LEU A 323 5.33 -10.25 12.78
N VAL A 324 5.53 -11.35 13.50
CA VAL A 324 5.86 -12.66 12.90
C VAL A 324 4.70 -13.16 12.04
N THR A 325 3.45 -13.01 12.49
CA THR A 325 2.27 -13.44 11.74
C THR A 325 2.15 -12.70 10.41
N LEU A 326 2.26 -11.36 10.45
CA LEU A 326 2.20 -10.52 9.25
C LEU A 326 3.34 -10.85 8.29
N GLY A 327 4.56 -11.02 8.81
CA GLY A 327 5.72 -11.39 8.01
C GLY A 327 5.60 -12.76 7.35
N VAL A 328 5.09 -13.77 8.05
CA VAL A 328 4.84 -15.11 7.48
C VAL A 328 3.78 -15.04 6.37
N LEU A 329 2.70 -14.30 6.59
CA LEU A 329 1.65 -14.12 5.56
C LEU A 329 2.21 -13.37 4.34
N ALA A 330 2.95 -12.29 4.54
CA ALA A 330 3.54 -11.51 3.45
C ALA A 330 4.58 -12.32 2.66
N ALA A 331 5.44 -13.08 3.35
CA ALA A 331 6.40 -13.98 2.72
C ALA A 331 5.69 -15.08 1.92
N GLY A 332 4.62 -15.66 2.46
CA GLY A 332 3.80 -16.65 1.76
C GLY A 332 3.14 -16.10 0.51
N PHE A 333 2.57 -14.89 0.59
CA PHE A 333 1.97 -14.21 -0.57
C PHE A 333 3.02 -13.89 -1.63
N ALA A 334 4.19 -13.39 -1.24
CA ALA A 334 5.29 -13.11 -2.18
C ALA A 334 5.87 -14.39 -2.82
N PHE A 335 5.84 -15.52 -2.09
CA PHE A 335 6.36 -16.79 -2.58
C PHE A 335 5.39 -17.51 -3.53
N LEU A 336 4.09 -17.48 -3.23
CA LEU A 336 3.06 -18.23 -3.95
C LEU A 336 2.28 -17.40 -4.98
N GLY A 337 2.23 -16.09 -4.79
CA GLY A 337 1.45 -15.18 -5.62
C GLY A 337 2.19 -14.69 -6.87
N SER A 338 1.46 -13.97 -7.72
CA SER A 338 2.02 -13.19 -8.81
C SER A 338 1.92 -11.69 -8.50
N LEU A 339 2.76 -10.88 -9.14
CA LEU A 339 2.73 -9.42 -8.96
C LEU A 339 1.34 -8.83 -9.24
N ASP A 340 0.67 -9.28 -10.30
CA ASP A 340 -0.66 -8.80 -10.67
C ASP A 340 -1.72 -9.17 -9.62
N ALA A 341 -1.69 -10.40 -9.10
CA ALA A 341 -2.62 -10.83 -8.07
C ALA A 341 -2.40 -10.10 -6.73
N ILE A 342 -1.14 -9.98 -6.31
CA ILE A 342 -0.78 -9.31 -5.05
C ILE A 342 -1.13 -7.83 -5.13
N SER A 343 -0.74 -7.14 -6.20
CA SER A 343 -1.02 -5.71 -6.38
C SER A 343 -2.52 -5.43 -6.52
N SER A 344 -3.26 -6.27 -7.26
CA SER A 344 -4.71 -6.12 -7.39
C SER A 344 -5.45 -6.38 -6.08
N PHE A 345 -5.03 -7.38 -5.30
CA PHE A 345 -5.61 -7.66 -3.99
C PHE A 345 -5.37 -6.50 -3.02
N ALA A 346 -4.13 -6.01 -2.93
CA ALA A 346 -3.78 -4.87 -2.08
C ALA A 346 -4.53 -3.60 -2.51
N SER A 347 -4.57 -3.31 -3.81
CA SER A 347 -5.35 -2.18 -4.35
C SER A 347 -6.83 -2.30 -4.02
N LEU A 348 -7.45 -3.47 -4.16
CA LEU A 348 -8.86 -3.66 -3.82
C LEU A 348 -9.13 -3.44 -2.33
N ALA A 349 -8.21 -3.87 -1.45
CA ALA A 349 -8.30 -3.63 -0.01
C ALA A 349 -8.28 -2.12 0.29
N PHE A 350 -7.29 -1.37 -0.21
CA PHE A 350 -7.19 0.07 0.04
C PHE A 350 -8.27 0.89 -0.66
N ILE A 351 -8.71 0.50 -1.86
CA ILE A 351 -9.88 1.10 -2.53
C ILE A 351 -11.12 0.95 -1.65
N SER A 352 -11.33 -0.23 -1.06
CA SER A 352 -12.48 -0.51 -0.19
C SER A 352 -12.42 0.31 1.10
N ILE A 353 -11.26 0.37 1.75
CA ILE A 353 -11.04 1.16 2.96
C ILE A 353 -11.27 2.65 2.70
N PHE A 354 -10.56 3.22 1.71
CA PHE A 354 -10.61 4.65 1.44
C PHE A 354 -11.97 5.06 0.85
N GLY A 355 -12.58 4.21 0.02
CA GLY A 355 -13.95 4.40 -0.45
C GLY A 355 -14.97 4.37 0.68
N GLY A 356 -14.84 3.43 1.62
CA GLY A 356 -15.70 3.32 2.80
C GLY A 356 -15.56 4.52 3.75
N LEU A 357 -14.34 4.98 4.00
CA LEU A 357 -14.08 6.16 4.83
C LEU A 357 -14.52 7.47 4.12
N SER A 358 -14.41 7.55 2.80
CA SER A 358 -15.01 8.63 2.02
C SER A 358 -16.52 8.62 2.08
N LEU A 359 -17.15 7.44 2.04
CA LEU A 359 -18.60 7.31 2.21
C LEU A 359 -19.02 7.75 3.62
N LEU A 360 -18.25 7.37 4.64
CA LEU A 360 -18.50 7.78 6.02
C LEU A 360 -18.41 9.30 6.17
N ALA A 361 -17.36 9.93 5.62
CA ALA A 361 -17.25 11.38 5.58
C ALA A 361 -18.42 12.03 4.80
N PHE A 362 -18.87 11.43 3.71
CA PHE A 362 -20.04 11.91 2.96
C PHE A 362 -21.35 11.79 3.74
N ARG A 363 -21.50 10.80 4.62
CA ARG A 363 -22.65 10.72 5.54
C ARG A 363 -22.61 11.85 6.56
N GLU A 364 -21.42 12.19 7.07
CA GLU A 364 -21.17 13.32 7.96
C GLU A 364 -21.14 14.71 7.28
N ARG A 365 -21.70 14.82 6.05
CA ARG A 365 -21.62 16.02 5.21
C ARG A 365 -22.13 17.32 5.82
N GLU A 366 -23.05 17.25 6.79
CA GLU A 366 -23.59 18.44 7.46
C GLU A 366 -22.50 19.16 8.28
N ASN A 367 -21.49 18.41 8.72
CA ASN A 367 -20.32 18.91 9.44
C ASN A 367 -19.13 19.23 8.52
N LEU A 368 -19.32 19.17 7.19
CA LEU A 368 -18.27 19.37 6.19
C LEU A 368 -18.38 20.71 5.47
N ARG A 369 -17.22 21.31 5.17
CA ARG A 369 -17.14 22.51 4.33
C ARG A 369 -17.45 22.22 2.85
N THR A 370 -17.08 21.03 2.37
CA THR A 370 -17.25 20.62 0.98
C THR A 370 -17.65 19.15 0.90
N THR A 371 -18.86 18.89 0.43
CA THR A 371 -19.41 17.53 0.26
C THR A 371 -18.96 16.84 -1.03
N VAL A 372 -18.54 17.64 -2.03
CA VAL A 372 -18.14 17.14 -3.35
C VAL A 372 -16.91 16.22 -3.25
N ILE A 373 -15.93 16.56 -2.41
CA ILE A 373 -14.67 15.81 -2.34
C ILE A 373 -14.90 14.37 -1.80
N PRO A 374 -15.61 14.16 -0.66
CA PRO A 374 -15.98 12.82 -0.22
C PRO A 374 -16.86 12.06 -1.21
N ALA A 375 -17.77 12.75 -1.91
CA ALA A 375 -18.62 12.12 -2.92
C ALA A 375 -17.79 11.59 -4.11
N VAL A 376 -16.86 12.40 -4.62
CA VAL A 376 -15.92 11.99 -5.68
C VAL A 376 -15.04 10.85 -5.21
N GLY A 377 -14.52 10.89 -3.97
CA GLY A 377 -13.76 9.78 -3.39
C GLY A 377 -14.57 8.48 -3.33
N THR A 378 -15.81 8.54 -2.88
CA THR A 378 -16.70 7.38 -2.79
C THR A 378 -17.03 6.78 -4.15
N VAL A 379 -17.54 7.60 -5.08
CA VAL A 379 -17.94 7.15 -6.42
C VAL A 379 -16.71 6.70 -7.21
N GLY A 380 -15.60 7.40 -7.08
CA GLY A 380 -14.34 7.04 -7.70
C GLY A 380 -13.79 5.71 -7.20
N ALA A 381 -13.79 5.48 -5.89
CA ALA A 381 -13.38 4.20 -5.31
C ALA A 381 -14.26 3.04 -5.80
N LEU A 382 -15.59 3.21 -5.78
CA LEU A 382 -16.53 2.21 -6.30
C LEU A 382 -16.30 1.94 -7.80
N GLY A 383 -16.12 3.00 -8.60
CA GLY A 383 -15.79 2.89 -10.02
C GLY A 383 -14.49 2.15 -10.27
N SER A 384 -13.43 2.46 -9.50
CA SER A 384 -12.13 1.78 -9.57
C SER A 384 -12.23 0.31 -9.18
N ALA A 385 -12.96 -0.04 -8.12
CA ALA A 385 -13.17 -1.43 -7.70
C ALA A 385 -13.89 -2.24 -8.80
N VAL A 386 -14.96 -1.68 -9.37
CA VAL A 386 -15.70 -2.32 -10.47
C VAL A 386 -14.84 -2.46 -11.72
N ALA A 387 -14.09 -1.42 -12.09
CA ALA A 387 -13.19 -1.45 -13.25
C ALA A 387 -12.08 -2.50 -13.09
N LEU A 388 -11.49 -2.60 -11.89
CA LEU A 388 -10.46 -3.60 -11.57
C LEU A 388 -11.04 -5.02 -11.67
N LEU A 389 -12.16 -5.29 -11.00
CA LEU A 389 -12.78 -6.62 -11.00
C LEU A 389 -13.25 -7.03 -12.40
N TRP A 390 -13.81 -6.10 -13.17
CA TRP A 390 -14.18 -6.35 -14.57
C TRP A 390 -12.95 -6.73 -15.40
N HIS A 391 -11.88 -5.95 -15.30
CA HIS A 391 -10.65 -6.21 -16.06
C HIS A 391 -10.04 -7.57 -15.72
N LEU A 392 -9.92 -7.87 -14.42
CA LEU A 392 -9.45 -9.16 -13.98
C LEU A 392 -10.30 -10.29 -14.55
N PHE A 393 -11.63 -10.15 -14.56
CA PHE A 393 -12.53 -11.17 -15.11
C PHE A 393 -12.40 -11.35 -16.64
N ASP A 394 -12.19 -10.27 -17.38
CA ASP A 394 -12.14 -10.29 -18.84
C ASP A 394 -10.75 -10.69 -19.38
N ALA A 395 -9.69 -10.04 -18.87
CA ALA A 395 -8.33 -10.15 -19.37
C ALA A 395 -7.47 -11.16 -18.59
N GLU A 396 -7.66 -11.28 -17.27
CA GLU A 396 -6.77 -12.03 -16.38
C GLU A 396 -7.52 -13.01 -15.47
N ARG A 397 -8.30 -13.93 -16.06
CA ARG A 397 -9.17 -14.84 -15.31
C ARG A 397 -8.48 -15.60 -14.18
N GLY A 398 -7.20 -15.98 -14.36
CA GLY A 398 -6.41 -16.61 -13.31
C GLY A 398 -6.22 -15.69 -12.10
N THR A 399 -5.76 -14.46 -12.35
CA THR A 399 -5.62 -13.41 -11.34
C THR A 399 -6.95 -13.11 -10.66
N PHE A 400 -8.06 -13.03 -11.42
CA PHE A 400 -9.41 -12.81 -10.87
C PHE A 400 -9.79 -13.84 -9.80
N TRP A 401 -9.67 -15.13 -10.13
CA TRP A 401 -10.05 -16.19 -9.19
C TRP A 401 -9.14 -16.22 -7.96
N THR A 402 -7.85 -15.91 -8.12
CA THR A 402 -6.92 -15.78 -7.00
C THR A 402 -7.32 -14.62 -6.08
N VAL A 403 -7.55 -13.42 -6.63
CA VAL A 403 -7.98 -12.24 -5.85
C VAL A 403 -9.32 -12.49 -5.17
N LEU A 404 -10.28 -13.10 -5.87
CA LEU A 404 -11.58 -13.46 -5.29
C LEU A 404 -11.45 -14.49 -4.18
N ALA A 405 -10.63 -15.54 -4.36
CA ALA A 405 -10.38 -16.54 -3.33
C ALA A 405 -9.73 -15.92 -2.08
N LEU A 406 -8.74 -15.04 -2.27
CA LEU A 406 -8.13 -14.30 -1.16
C LEU A 406 -9.15 -13.42 -0.44
N ALA A 407 -9.97 -12.66 -1.17
CA ALA A 407 -11.01 -11.82 -0.59
C ALA A 407 -12.05 -12.65 0.18
N VAL A 408 -12.50 -13.77 -0.37
CA VAL A 408 -13.44 -14.69 0.31
C VAL A 408 -12.83 -15.31 1.55
N VAL A 409 -11.55 -15.71 1.52
CA VAL A 409 -10.86 -16.24 2.70
C VAL A 409 -10.74 -15.16 3.78
N VAL A 410 -10.36 -13.94 3.42
CA VAL A 410 -10.26 -12.81 4.36
C VAL A 410 -11.61 -12.52 5.00
N VAL A 411 -12.64 -12.29 4.19
CA VAL A 411 -14.00 -12.01 4.66
C VAL A 411 -14.57 -13.19 5.47
N GLY A 412 -14.29 -14.42 5.06
CA GLY A 412 -14.73 -15.62 5.78
C GLY A 412 -14.06 -15.76 7.15
N VAL A 413 -12.75 -15.53 7.24
CA VAL A 413 -12.01 -15.52 8.51
C VAL A 413 -12.52 -14.41 9.43
N GLU A 414 -12.79 -13.24 8.86
CA GLU A 414 -13.32 -12.09 9.56
C GLU A 414 -14.74 -12.34 10.11
N MET A 415 -15.65 -12.86 9.28
CA MET A 415 -17.01 -13.22 9.71
C MET A 415 -17.00 -14.30 10.80
N LEU A 416 -16.20 -15.35 10.63
CA LEU A 416 -16.04 -16.40 11.64
C LEU A 416 -15.50 -15.85 12.97
N TYR A 417 -14.67 -14.80 12.93
CA TYR A 417 -14.17 -14.15 14.13
C TYR A 417 -15.28 -13.40 14.87
N PHE A 418 -16.08 -12.60 14.17
CA PHE A 418 -17.15 -11.81 14.80
C PHE A 418 -18.37 -12.65 15.21
N GLU A 419 -18.72 -13.70 14.46
CA GLU A 419 -19.80 -14.62 14.85
C GLU A 419 -19.45 -15.46 16.08
N ARG A 420 -18.16 -15.62 16.41
CA ARG A 420 -17.72 -16.40 17.57
C ARG A 420 -18.26 -15.84 18.88
N GLU A 421 -18.35 -14.52 19.04
CA GLU A 421 -18.90 -13.91 20.25
C GLU A 421 -20.40 -14.13 20.36
N THR A 422 -21.14 -13.97 19.26
CA THR A 422 -22.58 -14.26 19.22
C THR A 422 -22.88 -15.71 19.56
N ILE A 423 -22.12 -16.65 19.00
CA ILE A 423 -22.27 -18.08 19.28
C ILE A 423 -21.90 -18.40 20.74
N ALA A 424 -20.85 -17.78 21.29
CA ALA A 424 -20.45 -17.98 22.68
C ALA A 424 -21.51 -17.45 23.67
N ASP A 425 -22.11 -16.30 23.36
CA ASP A 425 -23.20 -15.71 24.16
C ASP A 425 -24.48 -16.56 24.06
N GLU A 426 -24.83 -17.06 22.88
CA GLU A 426 -25.96 -17.98 22.70
C GLU A 426 -25.75 -19.29 23.48
N VAL A 427 -24.55 -19.88 23.43
CA VAL A 427 -24.23 -21.09 24.21
C VAL A 427 -24.31 -20.83 25.72
N GLN A 428 -23.74 -19.73 26.22
CA GLN A 428 -23.87 -19.38 27.65
C GLN A 428 -25.33 -19.11 28.04
N SER A 429 -26.12 -18.48 27.17
CA SER A 429 -27.54 -18.24 27.43
C SER A 429 -28.33 -19.55 27.49
N ALA A 430 -27.99 -20.53 26.65
CA ALA A 430 -28.57 -21.86 26.67
C ALA A 430 -28.16 -22.64 27.92
N GLU A 431 -26.89 -22.56 28.34
CA GLU A 431 -26.40 -23.18 29.58
C GLU A 431 -27.09 -22.59 30.83
N ARG A 432 -27.23 -21.26 30.92
CA ARG A 432 -28.00 -20.61 32.01
C ARG A 432 -29.50 -20.94 31.96
N GLY A 433 -30.05 -21.21 30.77
CA GLY A 433 -31.42 -21.69 30.61
C GLY A 433 -31.60 -23.09 31.22
N VAL A 434 -30.66 -23.99 30.95
CA VAL A 434 -30.66 -25.36 31.48
C VAL A 434 -30.42 -25.39 33.00
N GLU A 435 -29.54 -24.55 33.54
CA GLU A 435 -29.32 -24.45 34.99
C GLU A 435 -30.51 -23.89 35.77
N ASN A 436 -31.38 -23.09 35.15
CA ASN A 436 -32.60 -22.58 35.80
C ASN A 436 -33.79 -23.56 35.74
N GLU A 437 -33.72 -24.60 34.91
CA GLU A 437 -34.74 -25.64 34.81
C GLU A 437 -34.44 -26.89 35.69
N LEU A 438 -33.24 -26.95 36.28
CA LEU A 438 -32.82 -27.95 37.27
C LEU A 438 -32.99 -27.41 38.71
#